data_AF-A0A661N1W5-F1
#
_entry.id   AF-A0A661N1W5-F1
#
_cell.length_a   1.000
_cell.length_b   1.000
_cell.length_c   1.000
_cell.angle_alpha   90.00
_cell.angle_beta   90.00
_cell.angle_gamma   90.00
#
_symmetry.space_group_name_H-M   'P 1'
#
loop_
_entity.id
_entity.type
_entity.pdbx_description
1 polymer ?
#
loop_
_entity_poly.entity_id
_entity_poly.type
_entity_poly.pdbx_seq_one_letter_code
_entity_poly.pdbx_strand_id
1 'polypeptide(L)'
;MSPQTYQLIHVISAILLVGFTFKAFASPMPENKGKTMAITGVLALLVALGGFGLMAKLQYSYTSGWVILKIVAWLGLAALSGIVFRKPKLAGLFTMIGVLLVGMAVYAVYARPF
;
A
#
# COMPACT_ATOMS: atom_id res chain seq x y z
N MET A 1 13.63 8.51 17.36
CA MET A 1 12.52 7.54 17.25
C MET A 1 13.07 6.14 17.12
N SER A 2 12.46 5.17 17.79
CA SER A 2 12.89 3.77 17.76
C SER A 2 12.44 3.07 16.47
N PRO A 3 13.08 1.95 16.06
CA PRO A 3 12.59 1.14 14.95
C PRO A 3 11.11 0.76 15.09
N GLN A 4 10.66 0.48 16.32
CA GLN A 4 9.27 0.13 16.63
C GLN A 4 8.29 1.24 16.24
N THR A 5 8.67 2.51 16.41
CA THR A 5 7.83 3.64 15.98
C THR A 5 7.57 3.61 14.48
N TYR A 6 8.62 3.42 13.67
CA TYR A 6 8.49 3.34 12.22
C TYR A 6 7.71 2.11 11.77
N GLN A 7 7.89 0.98 12.45
CA GLN A 7 7.13 -0.24 12.20
C GLN A 7 5.64 -0.04 12.46
N LEU A 8 5.27 0.58 13.59
CA LEU A 8 3.86 0.88 13.90
C LEU A 8 3.24 1.81 12.85
N ILE A 9 3.95 2.90 12.49
CA ILE A 9 3.49 3.81 11.43
C ILE A 9 3.25 3.05 10.12
N HIS A 10 4.22 2.24 9.68
CA HIS A 10 4.12 1.49 8.43
C HIS A 10 2.95 0.49 8.45
N VAL A 11 2.85 -0.33 9.49
CA VAL A 11 1.87 -1.43 9.54
C VAL A 11 0.44 -0.89 9.69
N ILE A 12 0.22 0.07 10.59
CA ILE A 12 -1.11 0.65 10.80
C ILE A 12 -1.59 1.35 9.53
N SER A 13 -0.73 2.17 8.91
CA SER A 13 -1.09 2.86 7.67
C SER A 13 -1.32 1.90 6.51
N ALA A 14 -0.55 0.79 6.42
CA ALA A 14 -0.74 -0.22 5.38
C ALA A 14 -2.09 -0.94 5.53
N ILE A 15 -2.46 -1.34 6.75
CA ILE A 15 -3.77 -1.97 7.03
C ILE A 15 -4.91 -1.03 6.63
N LEU A 16 -4.81 0.24 7.02
CA LEU A 16 -5.80 1.24 6.66
C LEU A 16 -5.83 1.50 5.15
N LEU A 17 -4.67 1.58 4.48
CA LEU A 17 -4.58 1.77 3.04
C LEU A 17 -5.31 0.63 2.30
N VAL A 18 -5.07 -0.61 2.71
CA VAL A 18 -5.79 -1.79 2.20
C VAL A 18 -7.29 -1.62 2.45
N GLY A 19 -7.71 -1.37 3.69
CA GLY A 19 -9.13 -1.23 4.04
C GLY A 19 -9.85 -0.17 3.19
N PHE A 20 -9.29 1.04 3.07
CA PHE A 20 -9.88 2.12 2.28
C PHE A 20 -9.86 1.85 0.78
N THR A 21 -8.82 1.19 0.27
CA THR A 21 -8.73 0.80 -1.14
C THR A 21 -9.80 -0.23 -1.50
N PHE A 22 -9.95 -1.27 -0.71
CA PHE A 22 -10.97 -2.30 -0.94
C PHE A 22 -12.39 -1.79 -0.69
N LYS A 23 -12.58 -0.87 0.26
CA LYS A 23 -13.85 -0.12 0.40
C LYS A 23 -14.20 0.61 -0.89
N ALA A 24 -13.23 1.26 -1.53
CA ALA A 24 -13.45 1.95 -2.80
C ALA A 24 -13.79 0.99 -3.94
N PHE A 25 -13.23 -0.22 -3.94
CA PHE A 25 -13.57 -1.26 -4.92
C PHE A 25 -14.98 -1.80 -4.74
N ALA A 26 -15.41 -2.02 -3.49
CA ALA A 26 -16.72 -2.57 -3.18
C ALA A 26 -17.86 -1.62 -3.56
N SER A 27 -17.63 -0.30 -3.50
CA SER A 27 -18.63 0.70 -3.89
C SER A 27 -17.96 1.97 -4.43
N PRO A 28 -17.61 1.99 -5.74
CA PRO A 28 -16.90 3.11 -6.37
C PRO A 28 -17.86 4.27 -6.70
N MET A 29 -18.42 4.90 -5.67
CA MET A 29 -19.35 6.01 -5.82
C MET A 29 -18.58 7.33 -6.10
N PRO A 30 -18.87 8.05 -7.20
CA PRO A 30 -18.12 9.25 -7.61
C PRO A 30 -18.02 10.34 -6.54
N GLU A 31 -19.05 10.52 -5.73
CA GLU A 31 -19.11 11.49 -4.62
C GLU A 31 -18.05 11.22 -3.55
N ASN A 32 -17.64 9.97 -3.36
CA ASN A 32 -16.63 9.59 -2.39
C ASN A 32 -15.20 9.69 -2.94
N LYS A 33 -15.03 9.90 -4.25
CA LYS A 33 -13.72 9.88 -4.91
C LYS A 33 -12.72 10.81 -4.25
N GLY A 34 -13.07 12.08 -4.05
CA GLY A 34 -12.16 13.08 -3.48
C GLY A 34 -11.67 12.70 -2.08
N LYS A 35 -12.61 12.28 -1.21
CA LYS A 35 -12.31 11.85 0.16
C LYS A 35 -11.47 10.58 0.18
N THR A 36 -11.82 9.59 -0.64
CA THR A 36 -11.04 8.34 -0.76
C THR A 36 -9.61 8.63 -1.20
N MET A 37 -9.42 9.42 -2.26
CA MET A 37 -8.09 9.75 -2.77
C MET A 37 -7.24 10.52 -1.76
N ALA A 38 -7.84 11.44 -0.99
CA ALA A 38 -7.13 12.16 0.06
C ALA A 38 -6.67 11.21 1.18
N ILE A 39 -7.57 10.35 1.67
CA ILE A 39 -7.26 9.41 2.74
C ILE A 39 -6.21 8.39 2.28
N THR A 40 -6.42 7.74 1.14
CA THR A 40 -5.48 6.73 0.63
C THR A 40 -4.14 7.35 0.23
N GLY A 41 -4.10 8.60 -0.24
CA GLY A 41 -2.87 9.34 -0.49
C GLY A 41 -2.05 9.58 0.79
N VAL A 42 -2.69 10.06 1.87
CA VAL A 42 -2.03 10.24 3.17
C VAL A 42 -1.55 8.91 3.73
N LEU A 43 -2.38 7.86 3.67
CA LEU A 43 -2.00 6.53 4.13
C LEU A 43 -0.83 5.97 3.33
N ALA A 44 -0.80 6.12 2.01
CA ALA A 44 0.32 5.70 1.17
C ALA A 44 1.62 6.43 1.52
N LEU A 45 1.54 7.74 1.83
CA LEU A 45 2.69 8.51 2.30
C LEU A 45 3.19 7.98 3.65
N LEU A 46 2.30 7.68 4.59
CA LEU A 46 2.66 7.12 5.89
C LEU A 46 3.27 5.71 5.76
N VAL A 47 2.76 4.88 4.84
CA VAL A 47 3.36 3.58 4.50
C VAL A 47 4.79 3.78 4.02
N ALA A 48 5.02 4.73 3.12
CA ALA A 48 6.36 5.02 2.61
C ALA A 48 7.28 5.52 3.73
N LEU A 49 6.89 6.56 4.47
CA LEU A 49 7.72 7.16 5.54
C LEU A 49 8.05 6.14 6.64
N GLY A 50 7.07 5.35 7.08
CA GLY A 50 7.29 4.28 8.03
C GLY A 50 8.23 3.20 7.49
N GLY A 51 8.07 2.81 6.22
CA GLY A 51 8.90 1.79 5.59
C GLY A 51 10.35 2.23 5.42
N PHE A 52 10.59 3.39 4.79
CA PHE A 52 11.93 3.93 4.56
C PHE A 52 12.64 4.26 5.89
N GLY A 53 11.92 4.81 6.86
CA GLY A 53 12.47 5.09 8.19
C GLY A 53 12.84 3.82 8.96
N LEU A 54 12.02 2.76 8.86
CA LEU A 54 12.35 1.46 9.46
C LEU A 54 13.61 0.86 8.81
N MET A 55 13.72 0.90 7.48
CA MET A 55 14.91 0.38 6.80
C MET A 55 16.18 1.16 7.15
N ALA A 56 16.08 2.49 7.28
CA ALA A 56 17.20 3.31 7.75
C ALA A 56 17.67 2.87 9.14
N LYS A 57 16.76 2.49 10.03
CA LYS A 57 17.12 2.03 11.39
C LYS A 57 17.65 0.60 11.41
N LEU A 58 17.15 -0.27 10.54
CA LEU A 58 17.60 -1.66 10.42
C LEU A 58 18.82 -1.84 9.51
N GLN A 59 19.29 -0.76 8.86
CA GLN A 59 20.42 -0.77 7.93
C GLN A 59 20.21 -1.75 6.76
N TYR A 60 18.97 -1.91 6.30
CA TYR A 60 18.67 -2.69 5.10
C TYR A 60 18.99 -1.88 3.84
N SER A 61 19.50 -2.57 2.81
CA SER A 61 19.72 -1.94 1.51
C SER A 61 18.39 -1.59 0.85
N TYR A 62 18.29 -0.34 0.36
CA TYR A 62 17.14 0.13 -0.40
C TYR A 62 17.01 -0.52 -1.79
N THR A 63 18.09 -1.14 -2.27
CA THR A 63 18.16 -1.74 -3.61
C THR A 63 18.02 -3.25 -3.60
N SER A 64 17.84 -3.88 -2.43
CA SER A 64 17.50 -5.30 -2.35
C SER A 64 16.20 -5.56 -3.13
N GLY A 65 16.13 -6.65 -3.87
CA GLY A 65 15.02 -6.88 -4.78
C GLY A 65 13.70 -7.07 -4.02
N TRP A 66 13.69 -7.69 -2.84
CA TRP A 66 12.50 -7.75 -1.98
C TRP A 66 11.99 -6.38 -1.52
N VAL A 67 12.90 -5.42 -1.31
CA VAL A 67 12.54 -4.03 -0.95
C VAL A 67 11.85 -3.36 -2.12
N ILE A 68 12.45 -3.47 -3.31
CA ILE A 68 11.89 -2.90 -4.55
C ILE A 68 10.51 -3.51 -4.82
N LEU A 69 10.36 -4.83 -4.72
CA LEU A 69 9.09 -5.53 -4.88
C LEU A 69 8.03 -4.98 -3.93
N LYS A 70 8.38 -4.76 -2.66
CA LYS A 70 7.47 -4.23 -1.66
C LYS A 70 7.08 -2.77 -1.92
N ILE A 71 8.02 -1.94 -2.39
CA ILE A 71 7.75 -0.55 -2.80
C ILE A 71 6.77 -0.54 -3.97
N VAL A 72 7.03 -1.31 -5.02
CA VAL A 72 6.15 -1.41 -6.20
C VAL A 72 4.75 -1.89 -5.81
N ALA A 73 4.67 -2.89 -4.92
CA ALA A 73 3.40 -3.39 -4.43
C ALA A 73 2.55 -2.31 -3.73
N TRP A 74 3.15 -1.54 -2.82
CA TRP A 74 2.44 -0.47 -2.11
C TRP A 74 2.05 0.70 -3.01
N LEU A 75 2.93 1.11 -3.93
CA LEU A 75 2.62 2.16 -4.90
C LEU A 75 1.51 1.72 -5.86
N GLY A 76 1.54 0.47 -6.31
CA GLY A 76 0.48 -0.13 -7.12
C GLY A 76 -0.88 -0.07 -6.41
N LEU A 77 -0.92 -0.46 -5.13
CA LEU A 77 -2.15 -0.42 -4.34
C LEU A 77 -2.67 1.01 -4.17
N ALA A 78 -1.78 1.96 -3.86
CA ALA A 78 -2.12 3.36 -3.76
C ALA A 78 -2.71 3.92 -5.06
N ALA A 79 -2.14 3.56 -6.21
CA ALA A 79 -2.64 3.97 -7.53
C ALA A 79 -4.05 3.41 -7.82
N LEU A 80 -4.29 2.14 -7.51
CA LEU A 80 -5.58 1.50 -7.75
C LEU A 80 -6.74 2.18 -7.00
N SER A 81 -6.48 2.73 -5.80
CA SER A 81 -7.49 3.43 -5.01
C SER A 81 -8.18 4.58 -5.74
N GLY A 82 -7.48 5.25 -6.67
CA GLY A 82 -8.05 6.32 -7.51
C GLY A 82 -8.56 5.83 -8.86
N ILE A 83 -7.92 4.80 -9.44
CA ILE A 83 -8.24 4.29 -10.78
C ILE A 83 -9.64 3.64 -10.82
N VAL A 84 -10.07 3.00 -9.73
CA VAL A 84 -11.39 2.35 -9.66
C VAL A 84 -12.54 3.29 -10.01
N PHE A 85 -12.46 4.57 -9.62
CA PHE A 85 -13.50 5.57 -9.93
C PHE A 85 -13.57 5.94 -11.41
N ARG A 86 -12.52 5.69 -12.19
CA ARG A 86 -12.52 5.91 -13.65
C ARG A 86 -13.08 4.70 -14.41
N LYS A 87 -12.94 3.49 -13.84
CA LYS A 87 -13.35 2.23 -14.47
C LYS A 87 -14.09 1.33 -13.46
N PRO A 88 -15.26 1.75 -12.94
CA PRO A 88 -15.98 1.01 -11.89
C PRO A 88 -16.40 -0.40 -12.33
N LYS A 89 -16.64 -0.60 -13.64
CA LYS A 89 -16.94 -1.91 -14.23
C LYS A 89 -15.82 -2.95 -14.03
N LEU A 90 -14.60 -2.50 -13.76
CA LEU A 90 -13.43 -3.36 -13.53
C LEU A 90 -13.12 -3.57 -12.04
N ALA A 91 -14.04 -3.22 -11.13
CA ALA A 91 -13.84 -3.35 -9.70
C ALA A 91 -13.37 -4.76 -9.27
N GLY A 92 -13.98 -5.82 -9.82
CA GLY A 92 -13.55 -7.19 -9.54
C GLY A 92 -12.11 -7.49 -9.95
N LEU A 93 -11.67 -6.98 -11.11
CA LEU A 93 -10.29 -7.09 -11.57
C LEU A 93 -9.34 -6.32 -10.64
N PHE A 94 -9.69 -5.09 -10.25
CA PHE A 94 -8.87 -4.30 -9.33
C PHE A 94 -8.79 -4.91 -7.93
N THR A 95 -9.85 -5.57 -7.46
CA THR A 95 -9.83 -6.36 -6.22
C THR A 95 -8.81 -7.50 -6.33
N MET A 96 -8.84 -8.29 -7.41
CA MET A 96 -7.87 -9.37 -7.61
C MET A 96 -6.43 -8.86 -7.66
N ILE A 97 -6.17 -7.79 -8.43
CA ILE A 97 -4.84 -7.17 -8.50
C ILE A 97 -4.43 -6.64 -7.12
N GLY A 98 -5.35 -6.00 -6.39
CA GLY A 98 -5.11 -5.51 -5.03
C GLY A 98 -4.72 -6.62 -4.07
N VAL A 99 -5.40 -7.77 -4.12
CA VAL A 99 -5.05 -8.95 -3.30
C VAL A 99 -3.66 -9.45 -3.65
N LEU A 100 -3.33 -9.56 -4.93
CA LEU A 100 -2.00 -9.98 -5.38
C LEU A 100 -0.91 -9.01 -4.91
N LEU A 101 -1.13 -7.70 -5.00
CA LEU A 101 -0.18 -6.68 -4.53
C LEU A 101 0.06 -6.79 -3.02
N VAL A 102 -1.00 -6.94 -2.22
CA VAL A 102 -0.89 -7.13 -0.77
C VAL A 102 -0.14 -8.44 -0.46
N GLY A 103 -0.50 -9.53 -1.14
CA GLY A 103 0.17 -10.82 -1.00
C GLY A 103 1.66 -10.73 -1.33
N MET A 104 2.04 -10.05 -2.41
CA MET A 104 3.44 -9.81 -2.79
C MET A 104 4.18 -8.98 -1.75
N ALA A 105 3.57 -7.92 -1.20
CA ALA A 105 4.19 -7.09 -0.17
C ALA A 105 4.47 -7.87 1.14
N VAL A 106 3.56 -8.79 1.50
CA VAL A 106 3.72 -9.70 2.64
C VAL A 106 4.78 -10.76 2.33
N TYR A 107 4.70 -11.42 1.19
CA TYR A 107 5.70 -12.40 0.75
C TYR A 107 7.11 -11.82 0.74
N ALA A 108 7.27 -10.60 0.20
CA ALA A 108 8.57 -9.93 0.11
C ALA A 108 9.26 -9.75 1.46
N VAL A 109 8.52 -9.44 2.54
CA VAL A 109 9.14 -9.22 3.85
C VAL A 109 9.55 -10.50 4.57
N TYR A 110 8.81 -11.59 4.35
CA TYR A 110 9.05 -12.87 5.01
C TYR A 110 10.02 -13.76 4.24
N ALA A 111 9.86 -13.87 2.92
CA ALA A 111 10.74 -14.69 2.09
C ALA A 111 12.01 -13.95 1.66
N ARG A 112 11.98 -12.60 1.64
CA ARG A 112 13.10 -11.74 1.19
C ARG A 112 13.75 -12.26 -0.09
N PRO A 113 12.95 -12.52 -1.15
CA PRO A 113 13.51 -13.02 -2.39
C PRO A 113 14.45 -11.96 -2.99
N PHE A 114 15.53 -12.41 -3.65
CA PHE A 114 16.52 -11.61 -4.40
C PHE A 114 17.20 -10.45 -3.62
#